data_AF-A0ABD7UV65-F1
#
_entry.id   AF-A0ABD7UV65-F1
#
_cell.length_a   1.000
_cell.length_b   1.000
_cell.length_c   1.000
_cell.angle_alpha   90.00
_cell.angle_beta   90.00
_cell.angle_gamma   90.00
#
_symmetry.space_group_name_H-M   'P 1'
#
loop_
_entity.id
_entity.type
_entity.pdbx_description
1 polymer ?
#
loop_
_entity_poly.entity_id
_entity_poly.type
_entity_poly.pdbx_seq_one_letter_code
_entity_poly.pdbx_strand_id
1 'polypeptide(L)'
;MPPKTIDIEKYHQLAWQRQAEHRKFLATLKKKPPKHLDKIVQDIHQEVFQEIDCTSCANCCKDLGPDLTETDIVKIAKLFRMKLATFEKTYLRVDEDDDKVFRFMPCPFLGGDNL
;
A
#
# COMPACT_ATOMS: atom_id res chain seq x y z
N MET A 1 16.81 -6.73 -12.37
CA MET A 1 16.48 -8.17 -12.25
C MET A 1 15.52 -8.53 -13.37
N PRO A 2 15.75 -9.60 -14.13
CA PRO A 2 14.75 -10.07 -15.09
C PRO A 2 13.47 -10.46 -14.33
N PRO A 3 12.27 -10.21 -14.90
CA PRO A 3 11.03 -10.60 -14.27
C PRO A 3 11.04 -12.12 -14.08
N LYS A 4 11.04 -12.57 -12.81
CA LYS A 4 10.82 -13.97 -12.51
C LYS A 4 9.37 -14.26 -12.86
N THR A 5 9.13 -15.03 -13.92
CA THR A 5 7.80 -15.51 -14.26
C THR A 5 7.34 -16.48 -13.17
N ILE A 6 6.48 -15.99 -12.28
CA ILE A 6 5.85 -16.79 -11.22
C ILE A 6 4.69 -17.58 -11.85
N ASP A 7 4.72 -18.90 -11.73
CA ASP A 7 3.63 -19.77 -12.17
C ASP A 7 2.54 -19.82 -11.10
N ILE A 8 1.57 -18.90 -11.20
CA ILE A 8 0.51 -18.71 -10.21
C ILE A 8 -0.33 -19.98 -10.04
N GLU A 9 -0.64 -20.68 -11.14
CA GLU A 9 -1.48 -21.89 -11.13
C GLU A 9 -0.80 -23.02 -10.37
N LYS A 10 0.49 -23.26 -10.65
CA LYS A 10 1.28 -24.24 -9.90
C LYS A 10 1.31 -23.93 -8.41
N TYR A 11 1.54 -22.67 -8.02
CA TYR A 11 1.58 -22.30 -6.60
C TYR A 11 0.23 -22.42 -5.92
N HIS A 12 -0.87 -22.13 -6.63
CA HIS A 12 -2.23 -22.34 -6.13
C HIS A 12 -2.48 -23.82 -5.83
N GLN A 13 -2.11 -24.72 -6.76
CA GLN A 13 -2.23 -26.16 -6.57
C GLN A 13 -1.38 -26.67 -5.40
N LEU A 14 -0.13 -26.21 -5.28
CA LEU A 14 0.75 -26.57 -4.16
C LEU A 14 0.20 -26.07 -2.81
N ALA A 15 -0.34 -24.85 -2.77
CA ALA A 15 -0.95 -24.28 -1.57
C ALA A 15 -2.20 -25.08 -1.15
N TRP A 16 -3.01 -25.54 -2.12
CA TRP A 16 -4.17 -26.39 -1.87
C TRP A 16 -3.77 -27.77 -1.32
N GLN A 17 -2.79 -28.43 -1.95
CA GLN A 17 -2.28 -29.74 -1.52
C GLN A 17 -1.73 -29.70 -0.08
N ARG A 18 -1.04 -28.62 0.30
CA ARG A 18 -0.43 -28.45 1.64
C ARG A 18 -1.28 -27.65 2.63
N GLN A 19 -2.53 -27.34 2.30
CA GLN A 19 -3.37 -26.44 3.09
C GLN A 19 -3.54 -26.91 4.55
N ALA A 20 -3.66 -28.21 4.79
CA ALA A 20 -3.79 -28.77 6.14
C ALA A 20 -2.51 -28.60 6.98
N GLU A 21 -1.33 -28.76 6.36
CA GLU A 21 -0.03 -28.56 6.99
C GLU A 21 0.18 -27.07 7.33
N HIS A 22 -0.06 -26.18 6.36
CA HIS A 22 0.04 -24.74 6.56
C HIS A 22 -0.86 -24.24 7.69
N ARG A 23 -2.11 -24.73 7.76
CA ARG A 23 -3.03 -24.40 8.87
C ARG A 23 -2.46 -24.79 10.24
N LYS A 24 -1.92 -26.01 10.37
CA LYS A 24 -1.32 -26.49 11.63
C LYS A 24 -0.08 -25.68 12.01
N PHE A 25 0.76 -25.37 11.03
CA PHE A 25 1.97 -24.57 11.23
C PHE A 25 1.63 -23.15 11.71
N LEU A 26 0.72 -22.45 11.02
CA LEU A 26 0.29 -21.09 11.41
C LEU A 26 -0.39 -21.07 12.79
N ALA A 27 -1.20 -22.08 13.12
CA ALA A 27 -1.79 -22.20 14.46
C ALA A 27 -0.72 -22.39 15.56
N THR A 28 0.39 -23.05 15.24
CA THR A 28 1.51 -23.25 16.16
C THR A 28 2.30 -21.95 16.36
N LEU A 29 2.57 -21.21 15.28
CA LEU A 29 3.24 -19.91 15.35
C LEU A 29 2.46 -18.90 16.18
N LYS A 30 1.13 -18.81 15.97
CA LYS A 30 0.25 -17.91 16.73
C LYS A 30 0.27 -18.15 18.24
N LYS A 31 0.55 -19.39 18.69
CA LYS A 31 0.62 -19.74 20.11
C LYS A 31 1.96 -19.37 20.78
N LYS A 32 2.98 -19.05 19.98
CA LYS A 32 4.34 -18.76 20.46
C LYS A 32 4.86 -17.43 19.91
N PRO A 33 4.12 -16.31 20.08
CA PRO A 33 4.65 -15.02 19.68
C PRO A 33 5.91 -14.70 20.51
N PRO A 34 6.95 -14.12 19.91
CA PRO A 34 8.07 -13.54 20.66
C PRO A 34 7.57 -12.54 21.71
N LYS A 35 8.30 -12.42 22.83
CA LYS A 35 8.03 -11.35 23.78
C LYS A 35 8.25 -10.00 23.08
N HIS A 36 7.32 -9.06 23.28
CA HIS A 36 7.38 -7.72 22.70
C HIS A 36 7.41 -7.70 21.17
N LEU A 37 6.71 -8.64 20.50
CA LEU A 37 6.62 -8.72 19.05
C LEU A 37 6.31 -7.36 18.39
N ASP A 38 5.31 -6.63 18.88
CA ASP A 38 4.91 -5.34 18.29
C ASP A 38 6.05 -4.32 18.33
N LYS A 39 6.83 -4.29 19.43
CA LYS A 39 8.00 -3.42 19.53
C LYS A 39 9.08 -3.82 18.53
N ILE A 40 9.36 -5.12 18.41
CA ILE A 40 10.34 -5.64 17.44
C ILE A 40 9.94 -5.24 16.02
N VAL A 41 8.66 -5.40 15.66
CA VAL A 41 8.15 -5.02 14.34
C VAL A 41 8.25 -3.52 14.13
N GLN A 42 7.94 -2.70 15.13
CA GLN A 42 8.04 -1.25 15.04
C GLN A 42 9.49 -0.77 14.87
N ASP A 43 10.43 -1.38 15.60
CA ASP A 43 11.86 -1.04 15.54
C ASP A 43 12.42 -1.40 14.14
N ILE A 44 12.13 -2.60 13.63
CA ILE A 44 12.51 -3.03 12.28
C ILE A 44 11.85 -2.16 11.22
N HIS A 45 10.57 -1.81 11.39
CA HIS A 45 9.88 -0.91 10.48
C HIS A 45 10.62 0.43 10.38
N GLN A 46 10.96 1.06 11.51
CA GLN A 46 11.69 2.33 11.47
C GLN A 46 13.07 2.19 10.81
N GLU A 47 13.83 1.14 11.13
CA GLU A 47 15.15 0.90 10.54
C GLU A 47 15.06 0.77 9.02
N VAL A 48 14.20 -0.12 8.53
CA VAL A 48 14.06 -0.38 7.09
C VAL A 48 13.47 0.83 6.36
N PHE A 49 12.50 1.52 6.96
CA PHE A 49 11.84 2.66 6.31
C PHE A 49 12.74 3.89 6.20
N GLN A 50 13.79 4.01 7.02
CA GLN A 50 14.82 5.05 6.86
C GLN A 50 15.65 4.86 5.59
N GLU A 51 15.79 3.63 5.11
CA GLU A 51 16.54 3.30 3.90
C GLU A 51 15.67 3.25 2.64
N ILE A 52 14.33 3.33 2.79
CA ILE A 52 13.39 3.26 1.67
C ILE A 52 12.88 4.65 1.31
N ASP A 53 13.29 5.12 0.14
CA ASP A 53 12.68 6.28 -0.50
C ASP A 53 11.50 5.84 -1.38
N CYS A 54 10.26 6.11 -0.95
CA CYS A 54 9.05 5.77 -1.70
C CYS A 54 8.89 6.59 -2.99
N THR A 55 9.55 7.75 -3.09
CA THR A 55 9.52 8.60 -4.29
C THR A 55 10.43 8.07 -5.39
N SER A 56 11.41 7.24 -5.04
CA SER A 56 12.30 6.59 -6.02
C SER A 56 11.55 5.81 -7.10
N CYS A 57 10.48 5.08 -6.73
CA CYS A 57 9.61 4.39 -7.68
C CYS A 57 8.29 5.12 -7.92
N ALA A 58 7.72 5.74 -6.87
CA ALA A 58 6.42 6.41 -6.87
C ALA A 58 5.28 5.59 -7.50
N ASN A 59 5.33 4.25 -7.43
CA ASN A 59 4.32 3.38 -8.05
C ASN A 59 2.90 3.61 -7.48
N CYS A 60 2.80 4.04 -6.22
CA CYS A 60 1.53 4.46 -5.62
C CYS A 60 0.89 5.61 -6.40
N CYS A 61 1.68 6.60 -6.81
CA CYS A 61 1.20 7.74 -7.59
C CYS A 61 1.16 7.45 -9.10
N LYS A 62 1.87 6.45 -9.61
CA LYS A 62 1.88 6.12 -11.04
C LYS A 62 0.70 5.26 -11.45
N ASP A 63 0.46 4.17 -10.73
CA ASP A 63 -0.44 3.11 -11.19
C ASP A 63 -1.41 2.59 -10.12
N LEU A 64 -0.99 2.50 -8.85
CA LEU A 64 -1.78 1.83 -7.81
C LEU A 64 -2.87 2.74 -7.21
N GLY A 65 -2.58 4.03 -7.03
CA GLY A 65 -3.36 4.95 -6.21
C GLY A 65 -2.92 4.88 -4.74
N PRO A 66 -2.54 5.99 -4.10
CA PRO A 66 -2.36 6.00 -2.65
C PRO A 66 -3.72 5.92 -1.95
N ASP A 67 -3.75 5.27 -0.79
CA ASP A 67 -4.86 5.38 0.13
C ASP A 67 -4.89 6.81 0.71
N LEU A 68 -6.02 7.51 0.53
CA LEU A 68 -6.19 8.89 0.94
C LEU A 68 -7.21 8.96 2.08
N THR A 69 -6.73 9.30 3.28
CA THR A 69 -7.64 9.61 4.37
C THR A 69 -8.26 11.00 4.17
N GLU A 70 -9.40 11.27 4.79
CA GLU A 70 -9.99 12.62 4.84
C GLU A 70 -9.00 13.69 5.32
N THR A 71 -8.12 13.31 6.25
CA THR A 71 -7.08 14.21 6.76
C THR A 71 -6.06 14.56 5.68
N ASP A 72 -5.68 13.59 4.84
CA ASP A 72 -4.74 13.81 3.73
C ASP A 72 -5.38 14.67 2.65
N ILE A 73 -6.63 14.41 2.30
CA ILE A 73 -7.40 15.21 1.33
C ILE A 73 -7.47 16.67 1.78
N VAL A 74 -7.79 16.94 3.05
CA VAL A 74 -7.83 18.30 3.60
C VAL A 74 -6.45 18.97 3.54
N LYS A 75 -5.38 18.24 3.89
CA LYS A 75 -4.01 18.77 3.83
C LYS A 75 -3.61 19.10 2.40
N ILE A 76 -3.87 18.22 1.45
CA ILE A 76 -3.53 18.41 0.04
C ILE A 76 -4.33 19.58 -0.54
N ALA A 77 -5.65 19.63 -0.31
CA ALA A 77 -6.48 20.76 -0.75
C ALA A 77 -5.95 22.11 -0.22
N LYS A 78 -5.51 22.15 1.04
CA LYS A 78 -4.89 23.34 1.65
C LYS A 78 -3.56 23.70 1.00
N LEU A 79 -2.69 22.73 0.71
CA LEU A 79 -1.42 22.96 0.00
C LEU A 79 -1.64 23.60 -1.37
N PHE A 80 -2.64 23.13 -2.12
CA PHE A 80 -3.03 23.71 -3.41
C PHE A 80 -3.90 24.97 -3.30
N ARG A 81 -4.18 25.45 -2.08
CA ARG A 81 -5.04 26.62 -1.80
C ARG A 81 -6.43 26.52 -2.43
N MET A 82 -6.97 25.30 -2.50
CA MET A 82 -8.30 25.00 -3.02
C MET A 82 -9.29 24.78 -1.88
N LYS A 83 -10.56 25.11 -2.12
CA LYS A 83 -11.64 24.68 -1.23
C LYS A 83 -11.78 23.15 -1.33
N LEU A 84 -12.01 22.49 -0.19
CA LEU A 84 -12.13 21.03 -0.12
C LEU A 84 -13.11 20.47 -1.15
N ALA A 85 -14.35 20.99 -1.19
CA ALA A 85 -15.36 20.53 -2.15
C ALA A 85 -14.94 20.72 -3.62
N THR A 86 -14.14 21.75 -3.93
CA THR A 86 -13.60 21.94 -5.28
C THR A 86 -12.51 20.91 -5.57
N PHE A 87 -11.61 20.67 -4.61
CA PHE A 87 -10.55 19.68 -4.73
C PHE A 87 -11.12 18.27 -4.97
N GLU A 88 -12.06 17.85 -4.15
CA GLU A 88 -12.72 16.54 -4.27
C GLU A 88 -13.41 16.39 -5.62
N LYS A 89 -14.19 17.41 -6.03
CA LYS A 89 -14.87 17.39 -7.33
C LYS A 89 -13.89 17.32 -8.50
N THR A 90 -12.76 18.01 -8.41
CA THR A 90 -11.77 18.09 -9.49
C THR A 90 -10.90 16.84 -9.58
N TYR A 91 -10.45 16.29 -8.44
CA TYR A 91 -9.39 15.29 -8.42
C TYR A 91 -9.80 13.92 -7.90
N LEU A 92 -10.89 13.80 -7.15
CA LEU A 92 -11.27 12.56 -6.47
C LEU A 92 -12.56 11.95 -7.01
N ARG A 93 -12.64 10.64 -6.94
CA ARG A 93 -13.84 9.82 -7.17
C ARG A 93 -13.95 8.79 -6.04
N VAL A 94 -15.14 8.22 -5.88
CA VAL A 94 -15.36 7.07 -5.01
C VAL A 94 -15.23 5.80 -5.87
N ASP A 95 -14.52 4.79 -5.37
CA ASP A 95 -14.36 3.51 -6.06
C ASP A 95 -15.39 2.45 -5.60
N GLU A 96 -15.11 1.17 -5.88
CA GLU A 96 -16.00 0.04 -5.57
C GLU A 96 -16.04 -0.34 -4.09
N ASP A 97 -15.04 0.09 -3.32
CA ASP A 97 -14.92 -0.16 -1.87
C ASP A 97 -15.39 1.05 -1.03
N ASP A 98 -16.00 2.06 -1.67
CA ASP A 98 -16.42 3.35 -1.08
C ASP A 98 -15.24 4.25 -0.65
N ASP A 99 -14.05 4.01 -1.20
CA ASP A 99 -12.84 4.78 -0.90
C ASP A 99 -12.67 5.98 -1.84
N LYS A 100 -12.15 7.09 -1.30
CA LYS A 100 -11.85 8.31 -2.08
C LYS A 100 -10.50 8.18 -2.78
N VAL A 101 -10.52 7.88 -4.07
CA VAL A 101 -9.32 7.70 -4.90
C VAL A 101 -9.16 8.80 -5.96
N PHE A 102 -7.95 8.94 -6.51
CA PHE A 102 -7.73 9.88 -7.63
C PHE A 102 -8.52 9.45 -8.88
N ARG A 103 -9.03 10.46 -9.61
CA ARG A 103 -9.74 10.25 -10.88
C ARG A 103 -8.84 9.77 -12.02
N PHE A 104 -7.56 10.16 -11.98
CA PHE A 104 -6.60 9.92 -13.05
C PHE A 104 -5.28 9.42 -12.45
N MET A 105 -4.65 8.49 -13.18
CA MET A 105 -3.33 7.94 -12.90
C MET A 105 -2.45 8.13 -14.16
N PRO A 106 -1.17 8.55 -14.05
CA PRO A 106 -0.48 8.99 -12.84
C PRO A 106 -1.21 10.13 -12.12
N CYS A 107 -1.08 10.18 -10.80
CA CYS A 107 -1.80 11.14 -10.00
C CYS A 107 -1.45 12.57 -10.45
N PRO A 108 -2.39 13.51 -10.38
CA PRO A 108 -2.22 14.86 -10.92
C PRO A 108 -1.15 15.68 -10.19
N PHE A 109 -0.59 15.14 -9.11
CA PHE A 109 0.40 15.78 -8.26
C PHE A 109 1.78 15.13 -8.36
N LEU A 110 1.97 14.14 -9.23
CA LEU A 110 3.26 13.54 -9.48
C LEU A 110 4.08 14.40 -10.47
N GLY A 111 5.19 14.97 -10.02
CA GLY A 111 6.13 15.69 -10.88
C GLY A 111 7.00 14.79 -11.74
N GLY A 112 7.78 15.42 -12.64
CA GLY A 112 8.60 14.71 -13.63
C GLY A 112 9.77 13.92 -13.04
N ASP A 113 10.14 14.20 -11.80
CA ASP A 113 11.18 13.55 -11.00
C ASP A 113 10.59 12.65 -9.90
N ASN A 114 9.31 12.29 -10.00
CA ASN A 114 8.53 11.56 -8.99
C ASN A 114 8.31 12.31 -7.66
N LEU A 115 8.50 13.63 -7.66
CA LEU A 115 8.28 14.53 -6.51
C LEU A 115 7.13 15.51 -6.72
#